data_AF-A0A2E1A8I7-F1
#
_entry.id   AF-A0A2E1A8I7-F1
#
_cell.length_a   1.000
_cell.length_b   1.000
_cell.length_c   1.000
_cell.angle_alpha   90.00
_cell.angle_beta   90.00
_cell.angle_gamma   90.00
#
_symmetry.space_group_name_H-M   'P 1'
#
loop_
_entity.id
_entity.type
_entity.pdbx_description
1 polymer ?
#
loop_
_entity_poly.entity_id
_entity_poly.type
_entity_poly.pdbx_seq_one_letter_code
_entity_poly.pdbx_strand_id
1 'polypeptide(L)'
;MEKWEYQTRFFEANATDKQIKSFVENSFNKKAKRYSPEAMIPELNALGAEGWEIIHMEPVARVGGKEDVRMADGGWSNTYFAVLKRRKPGSFVPVQVIQAADATTDSISSQAAQAEPNMPPIPKPSIPPELD
;
A
#
# COMPACT_ATOMS: atom_id res chain seq x y z
N MET A 1 5.06 -4.20 -23.77
CA MET A 1 5.67 -3.03 -23.10
C MET A 1 4.69 -2.51 -22.08
N GLU A 2 5.18 -2.15 -20.90
CA GLU A 2 4.38 -1.49 -19.86
C GLU A 2 3.96 -0.09 -20.34
N LYS A 3 2.67 0.23 -20.20
CA LYS A 3 2.05 1.50 -20.58
C LYS A 3 1.47 2.14 -19.33
N TRP A 4 1.77 3.42 -19.19
CA TRP A 4 1.34 4.25 -18.08
C TRP A 4 0.24 5.21 -18.51
N GLU A 5 -0.65 5.51 -17.59
CA GLU A 5 -1.59 6.63 -17.63
C GLU A 5 -1.08 7.71 -16.68
N TYR A 6 -1.06 8.96 -17.13
CA TYR A 6 -0.60 10.09 -16.35
C TYR A 6 -1.75 11.07 -16.13
N GLN A 7 -1.81 11.64 -14.93
CA GLN A 7 -2.76 12.69 -14.58
C GLN A 7 -2.05 13.79 -13.81
N THR A 8 -2.43 15.03 -14.05
CA THR A 8 -1.95 16.20 -13.29
C THR A 8 -3.11 16.79 -12.51
N ARG A 9 -2.89 17.15 -11.24
CA ARG A 9 -3.92 17.73 -10.38
C ARG A 9 -3.31 18.74 -9.41
N PHE A 10 -4.12 19.74 -9.05
CA PHE A 10 -3.81 20.65 -7.96
C PHE A 10 -4.48 20.14 -6.69
N PHE A 11 -3.71 19.99 -5.62
CA PHE A 11 -4.20 19.66 -4.29
C PHE A 11 -4.09 20.88 -3.39
N GLU A 12 -5.13 21.14 -2.59
CA GLU A 12 -5.13 22.25 -1.65
C GLU A 12 -5.07 21.71 -0.22
N ALA A 13 -4.02 22.08 0.52
CA ALA A 13 -3.93 21.82 1.95
C ALA A 13 -4.88 22.77 2.68
N ASN A 14 -6.08 22.27 3.01
CA ASN A 14 -7.10 23.05 3.70
C ASN A 14 -7.75 22.23 4.82
N ALA A 15 -7.27 22.43 6.03
CA ALA A 15 -7.87 21.84 7.23
C ALA A 15 -8.90 22.78 7.87
N THR A 16 -9.72 23.50 7.08
CA THR A 16 -10.82 24.31 7.65
C THR A 16 -12.02 23.42 7.99
N ASP A 17 -12.22 22.36 7.21
CA ASP A 17 -13.28 21.38 7.40
C ASP A 17 -13.12 20.60 8.72
N LYS A 18 -14.23 20.35 9.42
CA LYS A 18 -14.23 19.67 10.72
C LYS A 18 -13.76 18.22 10.62
N GLN A 19 -14.18 17.49 9.59
CA GLN A 19 -13.80 16.09 9.40
C GLN A 19 -12.30 15.98 9.12
N ILE A 20 -11.77 16.87 8.29
CA ILE A 20 -10.34 16.92 7.98
C ILE A 20 -9.51 17.30 9.21
N LYS A 21 -9.97 18.27 10.02
CA LYS A 21 -9.30 18.60 11.29
C LYS A 21 -9.24 17.40 12.23
N SER A 22 -10.38 16.73 12.44
CA SER A 22 -10.43 15.54 13.29
C SER A 22 -9.54 14.42 12.76
N PHE A 23 -9.49 14.22 11.44
CA PHE A 23 -8.56 13.28 10.82
C PHE A 23 -7.11 13.62 11.17
N VAL A 24 -6.68 14.87 10.95
CA VAL A 24 -5.29 15.29 11.23
C VAL A 24 -4.95 15.15 12.71
N GLU A 25 -5.86 15.55 13.60
CA GLU A 25 -5.66 15.47 15.05
C GLU A 25 -5.55 14.02 15.54
N ASN A 26 -6.42 13.14 15.05
CA ASN A 26 -6.44 11.74 15.45
C ASN A 26 -5.29 10.93 14.83
N SER A 27 -4.94 11.17 13.57
CA SER A 27 -3.91 10.42 12.86
C SER A 27 -2.50 10.83 13.22
N PHE A 28 -2.27 12.11 13.53
CA PHE A 28 -0.92 12.65 13.76
C PHE A 28 -0.68 13.13 15.19
N ASN A 29 -1.67 13.01 16.09
CA ASN A 29 -1.60 13.47 17.47
C ASN A 29 -1.10 14.92 17.59
N LYS A 30 -1.50 15.77 16.65
CA LYS A 30 -1.10 17.19 16.57
C LYS A 30 -2.30 18.06 16.27
N LYS A 31 -2.28 19.32 16.73
CA LYS A 31 -3.32 20.29 16.38
C LYS A 31 -3.31 20.57 14.87
N ALA A 32 -4.46 20.42 14.22
CA ALA A 32 -4.59 20.71 12.79
C ALA A 32 -4.46 22.22 12.53
N LYS A 33 -3.40 22.63 11.82
CA LYS A 33 -3.26 24.01 11.34
C LYS A 33 -4.01 24.19 10.03
N ARG A 34 -4.41 25.44 9.74
CA ARG A 34 -5.28 25.77 8.60
C ARG A 34 -4.78 25.20 7.27
N TYR A 35 -3.47 25.25 7.02
CA TYR A 35 -2.85 24.83 5.78
C TYR A 35 -1.95 23.60 5.96
N SER A 36 -2.26 22.76 6.96
CA SER A 36 -1.55 21.50 7.25
C SER A 36 -1.57 20.60 6.00
N PRO A 37 -0.41 20.20 5.44
CA PRO A 37 -0.34 19.32 4.27
C PRO A 37 -1.05 17.99 4.47
N GLU A 38 -1.12 17.52 5.71
CA GLU A 38 -1.85 16.31 6.12
C GLU A 38 -3.34 16.37 5.80
N ALA A 39 -3.90 17.57 5.61
CA ALA A 39 -5.27 17.76 5.15
C ALA A 39 -5.54 17.12 3.77
N MET A 40 -4.51 16.96 2.94
CA MET A 40 -4.64 16.36 1.60
C MET A 40 -4.64 14.83 1.65
N ILE A 41 -4.21 14.21 2.75
CA ILE A 41 -4.01 12.76 2.85
C ILE A 41 -5.28 11.95 2.56
N PRO A 42 -6.48 12.33 3.03
CA PRO A 42 -7.70 11.58 2.68
C PRO A 42 -7.95 11.50 1.17
N GLU A 43 -7.74 12.59 0.44
CA GLU A 43 -7.89 12.64 -1.02
C GLU A 43 -6.79 11.82 -1.72
N LEU A 44 -5.54 11.95 -1.27
CA LEU A 44 -4.42 11.16 -1.79
C LEU A 44 -4.60 9.66 -1.56
N ASN A 45 -5.15 9.26 -0.41
CA ASN A 45 -5.45 7.87 -0.11
C ASN A 45 -6.57 7.32 -1.01
N ALA A 46 -7.59 8.13 -1.31
CA ALA A 46 -8.65 7.75 -2.26
C ALA A 46 -8.06 7.48 -3.66
N LEU A 47 -7.15 8.35 -4.12
CA LEU A 47 -6.44 8.16 -5.39
C LEU A 47 -5.53 6.91 -5.36
N GLY A 48 -4.84 6.67 -4.24
CA GLY A 48 -4.07 5.45 -4.02
C GLY A 48 -4.90 4.18 -4.14
N ALA A 49 -6.14 4.20 -3.62
CA ALA A 49 -7.08 3.08 -3.74
C ALA A 49 -7.54 2.83 -5.18
N GLU A 50 -7.54 3.86 -6.03
CA GLU A 50 -7.78 3.75 -7.48
C GLU A 50 -6.54 3.30 -8.29
N GLY A 51 -5.41 3.09 -7.62
CA GLY A 51 -4.14 2.68 -8.22
C GLY A 51 -3.27 3.83 -8.73
N TRP A 52 -3.57 5.08 -8.35
CA TRP A 52 -2.71 6.22 -8.67
C TRP A 52 -1.53 6.31 -7.71
N GLU A 53 -0.34 6.55 -8.27
CA GLU A 53 0.90 6.79 -7.55
C GLU A 53 1.36 8.23 -7.78
N ILE A 54 1.75 8.93 -6.71
CA ILE A 54 2.34 10.26 -6.80
C ILE A 54 3.77 10.13 -7.33
N ILE A 55 4.10 10.90 -8.36
CA ILE A 55 5.43 10.94 -8.99
C ILE A 55 6.26 12.09 -8.44
N HIS A 56 5.63 13.25 -8.31
CA HIS A 56 6.31 14.49 -7.97
C HIS A 56 5.42 15.40 -7.13
N MET A 57 6.04 16.04 -6.15
CA MET A 57 5.49 17.15 -5.39
C MET A 57 6.59 18.22 -5.31
N GLU A 58 6.24 19.48 -5.57
CA GLU A 58 7.23 20.55 -5.67
C GLU A 58 8.02 20.77 -4.35
N PRO A 59 9.32 21.08 -4.42
CA PRO A 59 10.12 21.38 -3.25
C PRO A 59 9.68 22.71 -2.61
N VAL A 60 9.61 22.73 -1.28
CA VAL A 60 9.16 23.89 -0.51
C VAL A 60 10.35 24.61 0.12
N ALA A 61 10.47 25.92 -0.12
CA ALA A 61 11.61 26.69 0.38
C ALA A 61 11.51 26.97 1.89
N ARG A 62 10.28 27.13 2.39
CA ARG A 62 9.99 27.37 3.81
C ARG A 62 8.56 26.96 4.14
N VAL A 63 8.31 26.54 5.38
CA VAL A 63 6.97 26.33 5.93
C VAL A 63 6.63 27.49 6.87
N GLY A 64 5.45 28.08 6.69
CA GLY A 64 4.93 29.22 7.43
C GLY A 64 4.25 28.82 8.74
N GLY A 65 3.88 29.83 9.54
CA GLY A 65 3.26 29.60 10.85
C GLY A 65 1.90 28.90 10.78
N LYS A 66 1.22 28.96 9.62
CA LYS A 66 -0.05 28.28 9.37
C LYS A 66 0.12 26.97 8.59
N GLU A 67 1.37 26.53 8.40
CA GLU A 67 1.79 25.40 7.54
C GLU A 67 1.61 25.64 6.02
N ASP A 68 1.39 26.89 5.62
CA ASP A 68 1.54 27.33 4.24
C ASP A 68 2.99 27.20 3.75
N VAL A 69 3.17 26.91 2.47
CA VAL A 69 4.49 26.71 1.86
C VAL A 69 4.92 27.93 1.08
N ARG A 70 6.20 28.29 1.22
CA ARG A 70 6.80 29.38 0.46
C ARG A 70 7.35 28.84 -0.86
N MET A 71 6.84 29.41 -1.94
CA MET A 71 7.30 29.15 -3.30
C MET A 71 8.60 29.92 -3.60
N ALA A 72 9.31 29.51 -4.65
CA ALA A 72 10.61 30.08 -5.02
C ALA A 72 10.53 31.56 -5.42
N ASP A 73 9.38 32.01 -5.92
CA ASP A 73 9.06 33.41 -6.24
C ASP A 73 8.80 34.28 -4.99
N GLY A 74 8.80 33.68 -3.80
CA GLY A 74 8.57 34.34 -2.53
C GLY A 74 7.12 34.36 -2.08
N GLY A 75 6.17 33.86 -2.89
CA GLY A 75 4.75 33.74 -2.53
C GLY A 75 4.49 32.64 -1.49
N TRP A 76 3.44 32.83 -0.69
CA TRP A 76 2.91 31.78 0.19
C TRP A 76 1.75 31.10 -0.50
N SER A 77 1.74 29.78 -0.51
CA SER A 77 0.70 28.95 -1.12
C SER A 77 0.37 27.79 -0.19
N ASN A 78 -0.85 27.31 -0.26
CA ASN A 78 -1.28 26.03 0.29
C ASN A 78 -1.67 25.04 -0.82
N THR A 79 -1.40 25.40 -2.08
CA THR A 79 -1.72 24.60 -3.26
C THR A 79 -0.47 23.90 -3.77
N TYR A 80 -0.61 22.62 -4.10
CA TYR A 80 0.45 21.73 -4.56
C TYR A 80 0.09 21.21 -5.94
N PHE A 81 0.99 21.40 -6.90
CA PHE A 81 0.88 20.73 -8.19
C PHE A 81 1.50 19.33 -8.08
N ALA A 82 0.73 18.32 -8.47
CA ALA A 82 1.14 16.93 -8.41
C ALA A 82 0.91 16.22 -9.74
N VAL A 83 1.87 15.36 -10.08
CA VAL A 83 1.78 14.44 -11.21
C VAL A 83 1.58 13.04 -10.66
N LEU A 84 0.53 12.37 -11.11
CA LEU A 84 0.20 11.00 -10.75
C LEU A 84 0.39 10.08 -11.96
N LYS A 85 0.76 8.83 -11.69
CA LYS A 85 0.78 7.75 -12.69
C LYS A 85 -0.05 6.56 -12.23
N ARG A 86 -0.60 5.82 -13.18
CA ARG A 86 -1.25 4.52 -12.94
C ARG A 86 -0.92 3.57 -14.08
N ARG A 87 -0.85 2.27 -13.80
CA ARG A 87 -0.68 1.25 -14.84
C ARG A 87 -1.93 1.15 -15.70
N LYS A 88 -1.80 1.12 -17.03
CA LYS A 88 -2.95 0.86 -17.90
C LYS A 88 -3.39 -0.60 -17.76
N PRO A 89 -4.68 -0.87 -17.48
CA PRO A 89 -5.19 -2.23 -17.46
C PRO A 89 -5.00 -2.88 -18.84
N GLY A 90 -4.45 -4.10 -18.87
CA GLY A 90 -4.12 -4.82 -20.11
C GLY A 90 -2.70 -4.61 -20.63
N SER A 91 -1.86 -3.82 -19.97
CA SER A 91 -0.46 -3.60 -20.37
C SER A 91 0.56 -4.58 -19.76
N PHE A 92 0.09 -5.64 -19.12
CA PHE A 92 0.96 -6.59 -18.43
C PHE A 92 1.83 -7.37 -19.43
N VAL A 93 3.14 -7.35 -19.22
CA VAL A 93 4.00 -8.42 -19.68
C VAL A 93 4.04 -9.41 -18.50
N PRO A 94 3.59 -10.66 -18.65
CA PRO A 94 3.68 -11.61 -17.55
C PRO A 94 5.16 -11.79 -17.19
N VAL A 95 5.51 -11.53 -15.93
CA VAL A 95 6.79 -11.96 -15.37
C VAL A 95 6.75 -13.49 -15.38
N GLN A 96 7.46 -14.11 -16.32
CA GLN A 96 7.68 -15.55 -16.28
C GLN A 96 8.54 -15.85 -15.06
N VAL A 97 7.92 -16.43 -14.04
CA VAL A 97 8.63 -17.10 -12.96
C VAL A 97 9.40 -18.24 -13.61
N ILE A 98 10.71 -18.09 -13.74
CA ILE A 98 11.59 -19.19 -14.14
C ILE A 98 11.55 -20.19 -12.98
N GLN A 99 10.75 -21.24 -13.11
CA GLN A 99 10.89 -22.43 -12.28
C GLN A 99 12.27 -23.01 -12.59
N ALA A 100 13.16 -23.00 -11.60
CA ALA A 100 14.38 -23.79 -11.65
C ALA A 100 13.97 -25.27 -11.68
N ALA A 101 13.94 -25.84 -12.89
CA ALA A 101 13.92 -27.26 -13.11
C ALA A 101 15.34 -27.78 -12.86
N ASP A 102 15.57 -28.34 -11.68
CA ASP A 102 16.73 -29.21 -11.46
C ASP A 102 16.29 -30.65 -11.78
N ALA A 103 16.82 -31.16 -12.88
CA ALA A 103 16.67 -32.55 -13.30
C ALA A 103 18.05 -33.10 -13.65
N THR A 104 18.49 -34.14 -12.93
CA THR A 104 19.27 -35.30 -13.44
C THR A 104 19.42 -36.31 -12.29
N THR A 105 18.71 -37.45 -12.29
CA THR A 105 19.14 -38.83 -12.66
C THR A 105 20.42 -39.30 -11.93
N ASP A 106 20.57 -40.49 -11.32
CA ASP A 106 20.09 -41.84 -11.67
C ASP A 106 20.40 -42.91 -10.58
N SER A 107 19.66 -44.03 -10.60
CA SER A 107 20.00 -45.42 -10.13
C SER A 107 20.10 -45.71 -8.59
N ILE A 108 19.58 -46.79 -7.98
CA ILE A 108 19.55 -48.25 -8.31
C ILE A 108 18.33 -48.96 -7.66
N SER A 109 17.96 -50.07 -8.30
CA SER A 109 16.85 -51.02 -8.13
C SER A 109 16.82 -51.95 -6.89
N SER A 110 15.61 -52.49 -6.63
CA SER A 110 15.28 -53.83 -6.09
C SER A 110 15.18 -54.06 -4.56
N GLN A 111 13.97 -54.33 -4.05
CA GLN A 111 13.52 -55.69 -3.66
C GLN A 111 12.09 -55.72 -3.10
N ALA A 112 11.40 -56.80 -3.42
CA ALA A 112 10.03 -57.11 -3.07
C ALA A 112 9.92 -57.88 -1.73
N ALA A 113 8.68 -57.91 -1.24
CA ALA A 113 8.04 -58.92 -0.37
C ALA A 113 7.97 -58.68 1.15
N GLN A 114 6.71 -58.57 1.59
CA GLN A 114 6.09 -59.09 2.82
C GLN A 114 6.49 -58.50 4.18
N ALA A 115 5.56 -57.77 4.80
CA ALA A 115 4.87 -58.18 6.04
C ALA A 115 3.94 -57.03 6.53
N GLU A 116 2.63 -57.26 6.58
CA GLU A 116 1.79 -56.59 7.60
C GLU A 116 2.20 -57.17 8.97
N PRO A 117 2.26 -56.37 10.05
CA PRO A 117 1.05 -56.29 10.88
C PRO A 117 0.84 -54.96 11.64
N ASN A 118 -0.44 -54.67 11.81
CA ASN A 118 -1.08 -54.16 13.02
C ASN A 118 -0.82 -52.72 13.51
N MET A 119 -1.88 -51.94 13.38
CA MET A 119 -2.12 -50.61 13.93
C MET A 119 -2.23 -50.64 15.47
N PRO A 120 -1.89 -49.55 16.16
CA PRO A 120 -2.74 -49.13 17.28
C PRO A 120 -3.38 -47.75 17.03
N PRO A 121 -4.64 -47.55 17.45
CA PRO A 121 -5.45 -46.37 17.14
C PRO A 121 -5.01 -45.13 17.92
N ILE A 122 -5.01 -43.97 17.24
CA ILE A 122 -4.79 -42.66 17.86
C ILE A 122 -6.10 -42.21 18.54
N PRO A 123 -6.07 -41.78 19.82
CA PRO A 123 -7.26 -41.37 20.56
C PRO A 123 -7.83 -40.03 20.09
N LYS A 124 -9.16 -39.92 20.08
CA LYS A 124 -9.91 -38.68 19.77
C LYS A 124 -9.79 -37.67 20.93
N PRO A 125 -9.61 -36.36 20.67
CA PRO A 125 -9.67 -35.33 21.70
C PRO A 125 -11.12 -35.07 22.16
N SER A 126 -11.30 -35.04 23.48
CA SER A 126 -12.55 -34.76 24.19
C SER A 126 -12.90 -33.27 24.16
N ILE A 127 -14.15 -32.96 23.80
CA ILE A 127 -14.75 -31.62 23.89
C ILE A 127 -15.32 -31.44 25.31
N PRO A 128 -14.97 -30.38 26.06
CA PRO A 128 -15.62 -30.07 27.33
C PRO A 128 -16.99 -29.41 27.12
N PRO A 129 -17.99 -29.69 27.97
CA PRO A 129 -19.33 -29.10 27.88
C PRO A 129 -19.38 -27.65 28.38
N GLU A 130 -20.17 -26.86 27.65
CA GLU A 130 -20.65 -25.51 27.95
C GLU A 130 -21.43 -25.51 29.28
N LEU A 131 -21.11 -24.56 30.16
CA LEU A 131 -21.84 -24.30 31.40
C LEU A 131 -22.82 -23.14 31.15
N ASP A 132 -24.11 -23.44 31.31
CA ASP A 132 -25.19 -22.47 31.51
C ASP A 132 -24.93 -21.57 32.74
#